data_AF-A0A961FCJ5-F1
#
_entry.id   AF-A0A961FCJ5-F1
#
_cell.length_a   1.000
_cell.length_b   1.000
_cell.length_c   1.000
_cell.angle_alpha   90.00
_cell.angle_beta   90.00
_cell.angle_gamma   90.00
#
_symmetry.space_group_name_H-M   'P 1'
#
loop_
_entity.id
_entity.type
_entity.pdbx_description
1 polymer ?
#
loop_
_entity_poly.entity_id
_entity_poly.type
_entity_poly.pdbx_seq_one_letter_code
_entity_poly.pdbx_strand_id
1 'polypeptide(L)'
;MAPLWEDDEEQTEIDYRRSSRVLIHDEITTPLEEEMTYQEKLPPKPVPPQESSPLPPLIEKQSPWSYEKAPRALRFLAFLLDMGFLYLLNRFVGLYLVKFLDLKNLKGLYESSQHLLIYLGVIFLLSGLYYFILEGIWGLSLGKLICGLRIRCLDGSHLGFKGALKRTLLKPIDYLPPFFLSLLSMDQSVQDQSLGDRFAGTQVLQKPQASKVKIPSSQLKKAPLWRRLLAGALDLSLSLGLGFSLLAMMDWTKPILSNLLYVSAPLAFLSYFALVEGLGFSTPGKWIFSLRVLSEEGENIHLSQALLRTLFIPLDLILGYGLSAVTPRRQRLGDLVARTQVYFVPKIKAKKALAILSLALLILSIFGASQNQHSLIKRYFKIDSYWELNQLWLVELLKEKDKKISKQASSPKQTLPLGSYELGEYFLSTSSDPLKPQSNGNFYSGEWLFFVWESLSHPVKPISFEILDQNNKKIDLGEINFSPTQDLGNDRFRQALSFRLDFTTESGNYYWKAKFPDQKGKEDKNLSGTLKIIGSKE
;
A
#
# COMPACT_ATOMS: atom_id res chain seq x y z
N MET A 1 11.41 32.40 15.30
CA MET A 1 10.10 31.85 15.71
C MET A 1 10.32 30.46 16.27
N ALA A 2 10.56 30.39 17.58
CA ALA A 2 10.48 29.17 18.37
C ALA A 2 9.10 29.17 19.06
N PRO A 3 8.40 28.04 19.20
CA PRO A 3 7.22 27.99 20.06
C PRO A 3 7.61 27.55 21.48
N LEU A 4 7.09 28.32 22.42
CA LEU A 4 7.00 28.06 23.85
C LEU A 4 6.28 26.74 24.13
N TRP A 5 6.76 26.00 25.13
CA TRP A 5 5.94 25.18 26.01
C TRP A 5 6.43 25.44 27.43
N GLU A 6 5.52 25.91 28.29
CA GLU A 6 5.71 26.20 29.71
C GLU A 6 6.13 24.94 30.48
N ASP A 7 7.25 25.03 31.19
CA ASP A 7 7.66 24.12 32.25
C ASP A 7 7.14 24.70 33.58
N ASP A 8 6.19 24.01 34.22
CA ASP A 8 5.86 24.25 35.62
C ASP A 8 6.97 23.61 36.49
N GLU A 9 8.01 24.40 36.80
CA GLU A 9 8.97 24.11 37.88
C GLU A 9 8.49 24.75 39.19
N GLU A 10 8.02 23.92 40.13
CA GLU A 10 7.97 24.31 41.55
C GLU A 10 9.28 23.87 42.22
N GLN A 11 10.16 24.86 42.44
CA GLN A 11 11.43 24.73 43.15
C GLN A 11 11.18 24.69 44.68
N THR A 12 11.73 23.69 45.36
CA THR A 12 12.13 23.83 46.77
C THR A 12 13.59 23.41 46.91
N GLU A 13 14.42 24.42 47.13
CA GLU A 13 15.87 24.38 47.24
C GLU A 13 16.25 24.11 48.71
N ILE A 14 17.07 23.08 48.98
CA ILE A 14 17.75 22.93 50.28
C ILE A 14 19.23 22.68 50.01
N ASP A 15 20.01 23.67 50.45
CA ASP A 15 21.44 23.85 50.28
C ASP A 15 22.27 22.91 51.19
N TYR A 16 23.38 22.42 50.67
CA TYR A 16 24.38 21.63 51.38
C TYR A 16 25.75 22.29 51.18
N ARG A 17 26.35 22.87 52.24
CA ARG A 17 27.82 22.83 52.44
C ARG A 17 28.29 23.26 53.84
N ARG A 18 29.13 22.39 54.39
CA ARG A 18 30.04 22.43 55.55
C ARG A 18 30.70 23.79 55.86
N SER A 19 30.97 24.04 57.15
CA SER A 19 32.29 24.48 57.62
C SER A 19 32.50 24.25 59.12
N SER A 20 33.64 23.66 59.46
CA SER A 20 34.22 23.44 60.79
C SER A 20 34.87 24.70 61.35
N ARG A 21 34.73 24.96 62.67
CA ARG A 21 35.69 25.75 63.46
C ARG A 21 35.63 25.37 64.95
N VAL A 22 36.80 25.04 65.50
CA VAL A 22 37.15 24.90 66.92
C VAL A 22 37.92 26.16 67.33
N LEU A 23 37.74 26.66 68.57
CA LEU A 23 38.68 27.42 69.46
C LEU A 23 37.88 27.95 70.68
N ILE A 24 37.88 27.30 71.87
CA ILE A 24 38.66 27.48 73.14
C ILE A 24 38.37 28.75 73.99
N HIS A 25 37.89 28.53 75.24
CA HIS A 25 38.20 29.11 76.59
C HIS A 25 36.92 29.25 77.46
N ASP A 26 36.75 28.44 78.51
CA ASP A 26 37.11 28.64 79.94
C ASP A 26 36.30 29.74 80.66
N GLU A 27 35.37 29.35 81.55
CA GLU A 27 35.16 30.01 82.86
C GLU A 27 34.22 29.21 83.80
N ILE A 28 34.87 28.64 84.81
CA ILE A 28 34.53 28.31 86.20
C ILE A 28 33.17 28.79 86.74
N THR A 29 32.37 27.88 87.34
CA THR A 29 31.90 27.93 88.74
C THR A 29 31.04 26.70 89.13
N THR A 30 31.46 26.04 90.21
CA THR A 30 30.63 25.25 91.15
C THR A 30 30.71 25.95 92.52
N PRO A 31 30.03 25.55 93.62
CA PRO A 31 28.94 24.57 93.83
C PRO A 31 27.77 25.16 94.67
N LEU A 32 26.75 24.36 95.03
CA LEU A 32 26.28 24.21 96.43
C LEU A 32 25.23 23.08 96.52
N GLU A 33 25.40 22.29 97.58
CA GLU A 33 24.78 21.01 97.89
C GLU A 33 23.31 21.15 98.33
N GLU A 34 22.44 20.25 97.87
CA GLU A 34 21.24 19.86 98.61
C GLU A 34 21.10 18.33 98.58
N GLU A 35 21.12 17.75 99.77
CA GLU A 35 20.94 16.33 100.06
C GLU A 35 19.56 15.83 99.59
N MET A 36 19.50 14.73 98.84
CA MET A 36 18.27 13.93 98.75
C MET A 36 18.58 12.42 98.68
N THR A 37 18.43 11.80 99.85
CA THR A 37 17.90 10.45 100.14
C THR A 37 17.99 9.40 99.03
N TYR A 38 18.87 8.40 99.23
CA TYR A 38 18.98 7.21 98.40
C TYR A 38 17.76 6.29 98.56
N GLN A 39 17.00 6.09 97.48
CA GLN A 39 16.18 4.89 97.28
C GLN A 39 16.90 3.94 96.31
N GLU A 40 17.25 2.77 96.82
CA GLU A 40 17.93 1.69 96.13
C GLU A 40 17.01 1.10 95.02
N LYS A 41 17.17 1.56 93.78
CA LYS A 41 16.54 0.94 92.60
C LYS A 41 17.44 -0.21 92.12
N LEU A 42 16.92 -1.44 92.20
CA LEU A 42 17.54 -2.62 91.62
C LEU A 42 17.96 -2.37 90.15
N PRO A 43 19.08 -2.95 89.70
CA PRO A 43 19.51 -2.82 88.31
C PRO A 43 18.44 -3.39 87.36
N PRO A 44 18.17 -2.74 86.22
CA PRO A 44 17.24 -3.26 85.24
C PRO A 44 17.74 -4.61 84.72
N LYS A 45 16.83 -5.58 84.57
CA LYS A 45 17.10 -6.88 83.94
C LYS A 45 17.81 -6.68 82.59
N PRO A 46 18.78 -7.54 82.21
CA PRO A 46 19.40 -7.47 80.90
C PRO A 46 18.31 -7.58 79.83
N VAL A 47 18.24 -6.56 78.98
CA VAL A 47 17.38 -6.54 77.80
C VAL A 47 17.81 -7.71 76.92
N PRO A 48 16.91 -8.64 76.53
CA PRO A 48 17.26 -9.68 75.58
C PRO A 48 17.78 -9.02 74.29
N PRO A 49 18.74 -9.63 73.57
CA PRO A 49 19.29 -9.04 72.36
C PRO A 49 18.13 -8.64 71.45
N GLN A 50 18.02 -7.35 71.14
CA GLN A 50 17.07 -6.89 70.13
C GLN A 50 17.42 -7.66 68.85
N GLU A 51 16.56 -8.60 68.50
CA GLU A 51 16.56 -9.26 67.21
C GLU A 51 16.60 -8.12 66.19
N SER A 52 17.73 -7.97 65.51
CA SER A 52 17.94 -6.88 64.58
C SER A 52 16.80 -6.94 63.58
N SER A 53 15.86 -6.01 63.69
CA SER A 53 14.79 -5.83 62.72
C SER A 53 15.44 -5.96 61.36
N PRO A 54 14.97 -6.87 60.48
CA PRO A 54 15.54 -6.98 59.16
C PRO A 54 15.53 -5.56 58.59
N LEU A 55 16.72 -5.07 58.22
CA LEU A 55 16.87 -3.78 57.54
C LEU A 55 15.72 -3.74 56.52
N PRO A 56 14.87 -2.68 56.52
CA PRO A 56 13.84 -2.58 55.51
C PRO A 56 14.55 -2.86 54.19
N PRO A 57 14.04 -3.79 53.35
CA PRO A 57 14.73 -4.19 52.14
C PRO A 57 15.14 -2.89 51.47
N LEU A 58 16.45 -2.71 51.24
CA LEU A 58 16.98 -1.52 50.58
C LEU A 58 16.00 -1.25 49.47
N ILE A 59 15.24 -0.17 49.60
CA ILE A 59 14.32 0.25 48.56
C ILE A 59 15.30 0.59 47.45
N GLU A 60 15.60 -0.39 46.62
CA GLU A 60 16.32 -0.24 45.37
C GLU A 60 15.56 0.89 44.74
N LYS A 61 16.18 2.08 44.71
CA LYS A 61 15.54 3.32 44.26
C LYS A 61 14.91 2.96 42.94
N GLN A 62 13.60 2.67 42.96
CA GLN A 62 12.87 2.38 41.75
C GLN A 62 13.04 3.68 40.99
N SER A 63 13.84 3.62 39.93
CA SER A 63 14.05 4.82 39.12
C SER A 63 12.66 5.35 38.82
N PRO A 64 12.40 6.67 38.91
CA PRO A 64 11.07 7.26 38.74
C PRO A 64 10.39 6.89 37.40
N TRP A 65 11.13 6.19 36.55
CA TRP A 65 10.69 5.51 35.37
C TRP A 65 10.78 3.98 35.58
N SER A 66 9.66 3.30 35.84
CA SER A 66 9.59 1.84 35.75
C SER A 66 9.63 1.44 34.26
N TYR A 67 10.82 1.44 33.68
CA TYR A 67 11.05 1.01 32.31
C TYR A 67 11.19 -0.50 32.29
N GLU A 68 10.22 -1.19 31.69
CA GLU A 68 10.35 -2.62 31.44
C GLU A 68 11.34 -2.90 30.31
N LYS A 69 12.01 -4.05 30.39
CA LYS A 69 12.87 -4.53 29.30
C LYS A 69 12.03 -4.70 28.03
N ALA A 70 12.47 -4.06 26.95
CA ALA A 70 11.72 -4.08 25.69
C ALA A 70 11.66 -5.51 25.08
N PRO A 71 10.46 -6.04 24.81
CA PRO A 71 10.26 -7.31 24.13
C PRO A 71 10.98 -7.38 22.77
N ARG A 72 11.57 -8.55 22.47
CA ARG A 72 12.31 -8.77 21.21
C ARG A 72 11.47 -8.51 19.97
N ALA A 73 10.21 -8.92 19.99
CA ALA A 73 9.28 -8.69 18.89
C ALA A 73 9.11 -7.19 18.60
N LEU A 74 9.00 -6.34 19.63
CA LEU A 74 8.88 -4.89 19.46
C LEU A 74 10.18 -4.25 18.92
N ARG A 75 11.34 -4.80 19.28
CA ARG A 75 12.62 -4.35 18.71
C ARG A 75 12.75 -4.74 17.24
N PHE A 76 12.36 -5.96 16.89
CA PHE A 76 12.30 -6.40 15.49
C PHE A 76 11.31 -5.57 14.67
N LEU A 77 10.14 -5.26 15.23
CA LEU A 77 9.18 -4.36 14.59
C LEU A 77 9.78 -2.96 14.40
N ALA A 78 10.44 -2.39 15.41
CA ALA A 78 11.09 -1.09 15.30
C ALA A 78 12.15 -1.08 14.19
N PHE A 79 12.94 -2.15 14.07
CA PHE A 79 13.89 -2.33 12.98
C PHE A 79 13.21 -2.35 11.61
N LEU A 80 12.13 -3.12 11.44
CA LEU A 80 11.39 -3.18 10.18
C LEU A 80 10.75 -1.84 9.80
N LEU A 81 10.23 -1.11 10.79
CA LEU A 81 9.69 0.24 10.57
C LEU A 81 10.80 1.20 10.13
N ASP A 82 11.96 1.18 10.81
CA ASP A 82 13.10 2.00 10.40
C ASP A 82 13.57 1.64 8.98
N MET A 83 13.58 0.36 8.61
CA MET A 83 13.90 -0.09 7.25
C MET A 83 12.87 0.39 6.23
N GLY A 84 11.57 0.40 6.58
CA GLY A 84 10.53 0.97 5.74
C GLY A 84 10.71 2.48 5.52
N PHE A 85 11.02 3.23 6.58
CA PHE A 85 11.31 4.66 6.48
C PHE A 85 12.57 4.95 5.65
N LEU A 86 13.66 4.23 5.90
CA LEU A 86 14.89 4.35 5.14
C LEU A 86 14.70 3.95 3.69
N TYR A 87 13.94 2.90 3.42
CA TYR A 87 13.60 2.48 2.06
C TYR A 87 12.84 3.58 1.30
N LEU A 88 11.81 4.18 1.91
CA LEU A 88 11.10 5.31 1.30
C LEU A 88 12.02 6.51 1.08
N LEU A 89 12.81 6.89 2.08
CA LEU A 89 13.75 8.00 2.01
C LEU A 89 14.78 7.78 0.88
N ASN A 90 15.44 6.62 0.87
CA ASN A 90 16.40 6.21 -0.14
C ASN A 90 15.76 6.10 -1.53
N ARG A 91 14.47 5.74 -1.62
CA ARG A 91 13.74 5.71 -2.89
C ARG A 91 13.62 7.11 -3.49
N PHE A 92 13.23 8.10 -2.69
CA PHE A 92 13.13 9.49 -3.14
C PHE A 92 14.51 10.02 -3.53
N VAL A 93 15.48 9.95 -2.62
CA VAL A 93 16.85 10.44 -2.86
C VAL A 93 17.49 9.74 -4.05
N GLY A 94 17.29 8.42 -4.19
CA GLY A 94 17.81 7.65 -5.31
C GLY A 94 17.23 8.07 -6.67
N LEU A 95 15.93 8.42 -6.74
CA LEU A 95 15.34 8.97 -7.97
C LEU A 95 15.95 10.31 -8.34
N TYR A 96 16.13 11.20 -7.35
CA TYR A 96 16.80 12.48 -7.58
C TYR A 96 18.25 12.30 -8.01
N LEU A 97 18.96 11.34 -7.42
CA LEU A 97 20.36 11.07 -7.75
C LEU A 97 20.52 10.53 -9.18
N VAL A 98 19.64 9.62 -9.61
CA VAL A 98 19.63 9.10 -11.00
C VAL A 98 19.41 10.24 -12.00
N LYS A 99 18.48 11.16 -11.70
CA LYS A 99 18.24 12.34 -12.52
C LYS A 99 19.44 13.31 -12.50
N PHE A 100 20.07 13.48 -11.35
CA PHE A 100 21.24 14.34 -11.18
C PHE A 100 22.47 13.82 -11.95
N LEU A 101 22.63 12.50 -12.01
CA LEU A 101 23.69 11.83 -12.77
C LEU A 101 23.36 11.69 -14.27
N ASP A 102 22.27 12.31 -14.75
CA ASP A 102 21.79 12.26 -16.14
C ASP A 102 21.60 10.85 -16.71
N LEU A 103 21.18 9.92 -15.84
CA LEU A 103 20.93 8.53 -16.22
C LEU A 103 19.50 8.35 -16.70
N LYS A 104 19.34 7.77 -17.90
CA LYS A 104 18.01 7.52 -18.51
C LYS A 104 17.12 6.63 -17.67
N ASN A 105 17.69 5.65 -16.96
CA ASN A 105 16.96 4.65 -16.17
C ASN A 105 17.82 4.11 -15.02
N LEU A 106 17.18 3.43 -14.06
CA LEU A 106 17.87 2.69 -12.99
C LEU A 106 18.87 1.64 -13.50
N LYS A 107 18.68 1.12 -14.73
CA LYS A 107 19.63 0.19 -15.35
C LYS A 107 21.00 0.82 -15.63
N GLY A 108 21.03 2.12 -15.93
CA GLY A 108 22.29 2.86 -16.14
C GLY A 108 23.17 2.92 -14.90
N LEU A 109 22.59 2.73 -13.70
CA LEU A 109 23.37 2.60 -12.46
C LEU A 109 24.19 1.30 -12.43
N TYR A 110 23.67 0.21 -12.99
CA TYR A 110 24.36 -1.09 -12.97
C TYR A 110 25.41 -1.20 -14.08
N GLU A 111 25.20 -0.51 -15.20
CA GLU A 111 26.12 -0.50 -16.35
C GLU A 111 27.44 0.22 -16.06
N SER A 112 27.45 1.17 -15.11
CA SER A 112 28.64 1.91 -14.70
C SER A 112 29.00 1.65 -13.24
N SER A 113 30.18 1.05 -13.02
CA SER A 113 30.71 0.78 -11.67
C SER A 113 30.86 2.04 -10.82
N GLN A 114 31.23 3.18 -11.43
CA GLN A 114 31.39 4.46 -10.73
C GLN A 114 30.05 5.01 -10.23
N HIS A 115 29.01 4.99 -11.07
CA HIS A 115 27.68 5.45 -10.67
C HIS A 115 27.06 4.55 -9.60
N LEU A 116 27.30 3.24 -9.69
CA LEU A 116 26.88 2.29 -8.66
C LEU A 116 27.53 2.61 -7.31
N LEU A 117 28.85 2.84 -7.29
CA LEU A 117 29.59 3.18 -6.06
C LEU A 117 29.09 4.49 -5.43
N ILE A 118 28.85 5.52 -6.24
CA ILE A 118 28.29 6.80 -5.77
C ILE A 118 26.90 6.56 -5.18
N TYR A 119 26.04 5.83 -5.88
CA TYR A 119 24.68 5.52 -5.42
C TYR A 119 24.66 4.78 -4.08
N LEU A 120 25.46 3.72 -3.96
CA LEU A 120 25.59 2.96 -2.71
C LEU A 120 26.20 3.79 -1.59
N GLY A 121 27.21 4.61 -1.88
CA GLY A 121 27.86 5.50 -0.91
C GLY A 121 26.88 6.54 -0.34
N VAL A 122 26.07 7.17 -1.20
CA VAL A 122 25.05 8.14 -0.77
C VAL A 122 23.99 7.47 0.11
N ILE A 123 23.49 6.28 -0.27
CA ILE A 123 22.50 5.54 0.53
C ILE A 123 23.07 5.13 1.88
N PHE A 124 24.31 4.64 1.91
CA PHE A 124 24.98 4.25 3.14
C PHE A 124 25.15 5.44 4.09
N LEU A 125 25.63 6.57 3.57
CA LEU A 125 25.83 7.80 4.34
C LEU A 125 24.51 8.35 4.86
N LEU A 126 23.46 8.38 4.02
CA LEU A 126 22.13 8.85 4.40
C LEU A 126 21.52 7.97 5.51
N SER A 127 21.67 6.66 5.40
CA SER A 127 21.19 5.71 6.41
C SER A 127 21.96 5.86 7.73
N GLY A 128 23.26 6.10 7.68
CA GLY A 128 24.09 6.40 8.86
C GLY A 128 23.67 7.69 9.54
N LEU A 129 23.52 8.78 8.77
CA LEU A 129 23.08 10.09 9.28
C LEU A 129 21.70 10.02 9.94
N TYR A 130 20.76 9.29 9.33
CA TYR A 130 19.42 9.07 9.89
C TYR A 130 19.51 8.55 11.33
N TYR A 131 20.28 7.50 11.56
CA TYR A 131 20.41 6.94 12.91
C TYR A 131 21.24 7.82 13.84
N PHE A 132 22.35 8.38 13.36
CA PHE A 132 23.24 9.20 14.17
C PHE A 132 22.52 10.43 14.73
N ILE A 133 21.77 11.14 13.89
CA ILE A 133 21.05 12.36 14.28
C ILE A 133 19.90 12.01 15.22
N LEU A 134 19.04 11.05 14.85
CA LEU A 134 17.86 10.70 15.64
C LEU A 134 18.22 10.09 17.00
N GLU A 135 19.15 9.12 17.02
CA GLU A 135 19.60 8.51 18.26
C GLU A 135 20.44 9.49 19.09
N GLY A 136 21.19 10.41 18.47
CA GLY A 136 22.02 11.39 19.18
C GLY A 136 21.23 12.51 19.85
N ILE A 137 20.14 12.99 19.23
CA ILE A 137 19.31 14.08 19.78
C ILE A 137 18.29 13.53 20.78
N TRP A 138 17.58 12.46 20.40
CA TRP A 138 16.42 12.00 21.17
C TRP A 138 16.62 10.64 21.84
N GLY A 139 17.67 9.89 21.50
CA GLY A 139 17.86 8.52 21.98
C GLY A 139 16.86 7.54 21.40
N LEU A 140 16.31 7.82 20.22
CA LEU A 140 15.32 6.97 19.56
C LEU A 140 15.29 7.21 18.04
N SER A 141 15.05 6.14 17.27
CA SER A 141 14.74 6.20 15.84
C SER A 141 13.21 6.30 15.62
N LEU A 142 12.75 6.57 14.40
CA LEU A 142 11.30 6.73 14.14
C LEU A 142 10.54 5.43 14.43
N GLY A 143 11.08 4.27 14.03
CA GLY A 143 10.50 2.96 14.32
C GLY A 143 10.47 2.65 15.80
N LYS A 144 11.54 3.00 16.54
CA LYS A 144 11.58 2.88 18.01
C LYS A 144 10.55 3.80 18.67
N LEU A 145 10.37 5.01 18.16
CA LEU A 145 9.36 5.96 18.63
C LEU A 145 7.94 5.41 18.50
N ILE A 146 7.58 4.86 17.33
CA ILE A 146 6.26 4.24 17.09
C ILE A 146 6.03 3.05 18.02
N CYS A 147 7.08 2.27 18.29
CA CYS A 147 6.99 1.13 19.21
C CYS A 147 7.00 1.53 20.70
N GLY A 148 7.15 2.81 21.03
CA GLY A 148 7.26 3.28 22.42
C GLY A 148 8.56 2.87 23.10
N LEU A 149 9.61 2.63 22.31
CA LEU A 149 10.94 2.23 22.77
C LEU A 149 11.86 3.45 22.93
N ARG A 150 12.77 3.39 23.90
CA ARG A 150 13.77 4.42 24.15
C ARG A 150 15.12 3.78 24.47
N ILE A 151 16.18 4.38 23.96
CA ILE A 151 17.56 3.96 24.24
C ILE A 151 18.07 4.78 25.41
N ARG A 152 18.70 4.12 26.37
CA ARG A 152 19.36 4.73 27.53
C ARG A 152 20.74 4.13 27.73
N CYS A 153 21.64 4.87 28.38
CA CYS A 153 22.89 4.31 28.87
C CYS A 153 22.61 3.35 30.03
N LEU A 154 23.55 2.46 30.34
CA LEU A 154 23.46 1.57 31.51
C LEU A 154 23.29 2.33 32.83
N ASP A 155 23.87 3.53 32.90
CA ASP A 155 23.77 4.41 34.07
C ASP A 155 22.42 5.17 34.13
N GLY A 156 21.49 4.89 33.22
CA GLY A 156 20.18 5.55 33.11
C GLY A 156 20.18 6.91 32.40
N SER A 157 21.37 7.47 32.11
CA SER A 157 21.52 8.76 31.43
C SER A 157 21.04 8.75 29.97
N HIS A 158 20.85 9.93 29.39
CA HIS A 158 20.47 10.09 27.98
C HIS A 158 21.62 9.66 27.05
N LEU A 159 21.25 9.11 25.89
CA LEU A 159 22.23 8.81 24.85
C LEU A 159 22.72 10.12 24.21
N GLY A 160 24.02 10.41 24.32
CA GLY A 160 24.65 11.52 23.62
C GLY A 160 25.23 11.12 22.25
N PHE A 161 25.65 12.11 21.45
CA PHE A 161 26.21 11.91 20.11
C PHE A 161 27.39 10.91 20.06
N LYS A 162 28.26 10.89 21.07
CA LYS A 162 29.38 9.92 21.13
C LYS A 162 28.89 8.47 21.18
N GLY A 163 27.85 8.20 21.98
CA GLY A 163 27.23 6.89 22.05
C GLY A 163 26.49 6.54 20.76
N ALA A 164 25.75 7.51 20.20
CA ALA A 164 25.06 7.34 18.92
C ALA A 164 26.02 7.03 17.75
N LEU A 165 27.21 7.65 17.72
CA LEU A 165 28.23 7.40 16.69
C LEU A 165 28.75 5.95 16.77
N LYS A 166 29.12 5.48 17.97
CA LYS A 166 29.58 4.10 18.19
C LYS A 166 28.54 3.09 17.71
N ARG A 167 27.28 3.34 18.01
CA ARG A 167 26.15 2.50 17.55
C ARG A 167 26.01 2.55 16.04
N THR A 168 26.08 3.74 15.44
CA THR A 168 25.90 3.93 14.00
C THR A 168 26.98 3.23 13.18
N LEU A 169 28.23 3.20 13.66
CA LEU A 169 29.33 2.49 12.99
C LEU A 169 29.19 0.96 13.04
N LEU A 170 28.54 0.42 14.07
CA LEU A 170 28.31 -1.02 14.23
C LEU A 170 26.99 -1.50 13.59
N LYS A 171 26.05 -0.59 13.29
CA LYS A 171 24.79 -0.93 12.62
C LYS A 171 24.95 -1.72 11.31
N PRO A 172 25.92 -1.44 10.42
CA PRO A 172 26.12 -2.27 9.23
C PRO A 172 26.35 -3.74 9.57
N ILE A 173 27.11 -4.02 10.65
CA ILE A 173 27.37 -5.38 11.14
C ILE A 173 26.11 -5.99 11.76
N ASP A 174 25.38 -5.21 12.58
CA ASP A 174 24.11 -5.65 13.16
C ASP A 174 23.01 -5.86 12.09
N TYR A 175 23.14 -5.19 10.94
CA TYR A 175 22.22 -5.21 9.80
C TYR A 175 22.74 -5.98 8.58
N LEU A 176 23.75 -6.83 8.72
CA LEU A 176 24.20 -7.71 7.64
C LEU A 176 23.43 -9.05 7.75
N PRO A 177 22.95 -9.63 6.64
CA PRO A 177 22.53 -11.04 6.65
C PRO A 177 23.72 -11.91 7.11
N PRO A 178 23.60 -12.64 8.24
CA PRO A 178 22.37 -13.08 8.87
C PRO A 178 21.96 -12.15 10.03
N PHE A 179 20.92 -11.35 9.80
CA PHE A 179 20.25 -10.46 10.76
C PHE A 179 19.74 -11.15 12.06
N PHE A 180 19.95 -12.46 12.17
CA PHE A 180 19.79 -13.19 13.42
C PHE A 180 20.94 -12.96 14.40
N LEU A 181 22.14 -12.52 14.01
CA LEU A 181 23.24 -12.37 14.99
C LEU A 181 22.90 -11.38 16.12
N SER A 182 22.21 -10.27 15.81
CA SER A 182 21.72 -9.33 16.81
C SER A 182 20.63 -9.94 17.69
N LEU A 183 19.65 -10.65 17.11
CA LEU A 183 18.57 -11.32 17.86
C LEU A 183 19.08 -12.51 18.68
N LEU A 184 20.06 -13.26 18.17
CA LEU A 184 20.72 -14.40 18.81
C LEU A 184 21.71 -13.94 19.88
N SER A 185 22.38 -12.79 19.71
CA SER A 185 23.28 -12.26 20.75
C SER A 185 22.51 -11.77 21.97
N MET A 186 21.23 -11.41 21.82
CA MET A 186 20.38 -11.00 22.94
C MET A 186 20.14 -12.17 23.91
N ASP A 187 20.02 -13.41 23.41
CA ASP A 187 19.84 -14.61 24.25
C ASP A 187 21.00 -14.85 25.22
N GLN A 188 22.20 -14.38 24.88
CA GLN A 188 23.40 -14.57 25.69
C GLN A 188 23.61 -13.46 26.73
N SER A 189 22.78 -12.41 26.70
CA SER A 189 22.94 -11.23 27.54
C SER A 189 21.81 -11.17 28.58
N VAL A 190 22.17 -11.05 29.87
CA VAL A 190 21.22 -10.86 30.99
C VAL A 190 20.31 -9.63 30.80
N GLN A 191 20.78 -8.63 30.04
CA GLN A 191 20.06 -7.39 29.75
C GLN A 191 19.42 -7.35 28.35
N ASP A 192 19.40 -8.50 27.64
CA ASP A 192 18.97 -8.64 26.25
C ASP A 192 19.64 -7.62 25.31
N GLN A 193 20.94 -7.34 25.40
CA GLN A 193 21.58 -6.33 24.54
C GLN A 193 22.04 -6.93 23.21
N SER A 194 21.88 -6.18 22.11
CA SER A 194 22.56 -6.51 20.84
C SER A 194 24.06 -6.20 20.92
N LEU A 195 24.86 -6.72 19.99
CA LEU A 195 26.32 -6.47 19.94
C LEU A 195 26.65 -4.98 19.90
N GLY A 196 25.96 -4.19 19.06
CA GLY A 196 26.10 -2.74 19.03
C GLY A 196 25.66 -2.05 20.34
N ASP A 197 24.63 -2.56 21.02
CA ASP A 197 24.20 -2.03 22.32
C ASP A 197 25.26 -2.25 23.41
N ARG A 198 25.90 -3.42 23.41
CA ARG A 198 26.96 -3.80 24.36
C ARG A 198 28.20 -2.93 24.20
N PHE A 199 28.66 -2.75 22.97
CA PHE A 199 29.83 -1.91 22.68
C PHE A 199 29.59 -0.44 23.05
N ALA A 200 28.36 0.04 22.89
CA ALA A 200 27.98 1.39 23.26
C ALA A 200 27.63 1.56 24.75
N GLY A 201 27.49 0.47 25.53
CA GLY A 201 27.08 0.52 26.93
C GLY A 201 25.65 1.02 27.12
N THR A 202 24.72 0.52 26.30
CA THR A 202 23.34 1.05 26.21
C THR A 202 22.30 -0.06 26.26
N GLN A 203 21.08 0.29 26.63
CA GLN A 203 19.95 -0.64 26.67
C GLN A 203 18.70 0.00 26.04
N VAL A 204 17.87 -0.85 25.42
CA VAL A 204 16.56 -0.46 24.87
C VAL A 204 15.47 -0.83 25.85
N LEU A 205 14.74 0.19 26.27
CA LEU A 205 13.69 0.15 27.28
C LEU A 205 12.33 0.45 26.66
N GLN A 206 11.27 -0.16 27.18
CA GLN A 206 9.90 0.12 26.78
C GLN A 206 9.25 1.07 27.78
N LYS A 207 8.60 2.13 27.28
CA LYS A 207 7.78 3.00 28.13
C LYS A 207 6.56 2.20 28.63
N PRO A 208 6.25 2.23 29.94
CA PRO A 208 4.99 1.70 30.44
C PRO A 208 3.85 2.47 29.78
N GLN A 209 2.98 1.77 29.05
CA GLN A 209 1.85 2.38 28.37
C GLN A 209 0.64 2.30 29.29
N ALA A 210 0.16 3.45 29.78
CA ALA A 210 -1.02 3.50 30.63
C ALA A 210 -2.26 3.01 29.86
N SER A 211 -2.66 1.76 30.09
CA SER A 211 -3.94 1.23 29.61
C SER A 211 -5.08 1.85 30.40
N LYS A 212 -5.97 2.58 29.70
CA LYS A 212 -7.08 3.31 30.32
C LYS A 212 -8.30 2.43 30.67
N VAL A 213 -8.35 1.17 30.23
CA VAL A 213 -9.50 0.28 30.44
C VAL A 213 -9.04 -1.18 30.56
N LYS A 214 -9.27 -1.78 31.73
CA LYS A 214 -9.08 -3.22 31.97
C LYS A 214 -10.45 -3.88 32.05
N ILE A 215 -10.74 -4.78 31.12
CA ILE A 215 -12.01 -5.53 31.12
C ILE A 215 -11.80 -6.80 31.96
N PRO A 216 -12.64 -7.07 32.98
CA PRO A 216 -12.49 -8.26 33.81
C PRO A 216 -12.55 -9.55 32.99
N SER A 217 -11.54 -10.42 33.12
CA SER A 217 -11.39 -11.64 32.33
C SER A 217 -12.58 -12.61 32.45
N SER A 218 -13.32 -12.55 33.56
CA SER A 218 -14.52 -13.37 33.81
C SER A 218 -15.69 -13.06 32.88
N GLN A 219 -15.76 -11.85 32.31
CA GLN A 219 -16.84 -11.42 31.41
C GLN A 219 -16.53 -11.69 29.93
N LEU A 220 -15.30 -12.10 29.62
CA LEU A 220 -14.81 -12.22 28.25
C LEU A 220 -15.06 -13.63 27.68
N LYS A 221 -16.09 -13.77 26.86
CA LYS A 221 -16.33 -15.02 26.12
C LYS A 221 -15.38 -15.11 24.92
N LYS A 222 -14.60 -16.19 24.82
CA LYS A 222 -13.72 -16.44 23.67
C LYS A 222 -14.52 -16.48 22.36
N ALA A 223 -13.99 -15.86 21.31
CA ALA A 223 -14.65 -15.84 20.02
C ALA A 223 -14.69 -17.24 19.36
N PRO A 224 -15.82 -17.67 18.76
CA PRO A 224 -15.88 -18.90 17.98
C PRO A 224 -15.07 -18.75 16.68
N LEU A 225 -14.48 -19.85 16.21
CA LEU A 225 -13.58 -19.85 15.05
C LEU A 225 -14.26 -19.37 13.76
N TRP A 226 -15.49 -19.82 13.49
CA TRP A 226 -16.21 -19.44 12.27
C TRP A 226 -16.47 -17.92 12.17
N ARG A 227 -16.77 -17.24 13.28
CA ARG A 227 -16.90 -15.76 13.30
C ARG A 227 -15.58 -15.06 12.98
N ARG A 228 -14.46 -15.64 13.42
CA ARG A 228 -13.12 -15.10 13.12
C ARG A 228 -12.72 -15.33 11.67
N LEU A 229 -13.13 -16.47 11.10
CA LEU A 229 -12.93 -16.78 9.68
C LEU A 229 -13.73 -15.81 8.81
N LEU A 230 -15.04 -15.63 9.07
CA LEU A 230 -15.87 -14.70 8.32
C LEU A 230 -15.41 -13.24 8.48
N ALA A 231 -15.07 -12.82 9.70
CA ALA A 231 -14.51 -11.49 9.93
C ALA A 231 -13.22 -11.28 9.14
N GLY A 232 -12.32 -12.27 9.17
CA GLY A 232 -11.07 -12.22 8.42
C GLY A 232 -11.25 -12.28 6.90
N ALA A 233 -12.22 -13.03 6.40
CA ALA A 233 -12.56 -13.07 4.98
C ALA A 233 -13.08 -11.71 4.48
N LEU A 234 -13.89 -11.02 5.30
CA LEU A 234 -14.38 -9.68 4.99
C LEU A 234 -13.27 -8.63 5.06
N ASP A 235 -12.43 -8.70 6.09
CA ASP A 235 -11.25 -7.83 6.18
C ASP A 235 -10.29 -8.05 5.00
N LEU A 236 -10.08 -9.31 4.61
CA LEU A 236 -9.25 -9.69 3.47
C LEU A 236 -9.84 -9.17 2.16
N SER A 237 -11.15 -9.34 1.92
CA SER A 237 -11.81 -8.86 0.69
C SER A 237 -11.76 -7.34 0.56
N LEU A 238 -12.02 -6.62 1.66
CA LEU A 238 -11.90 -5.16 1.70
C LEU A 238 -10.46 -4.73 1.38
N SER A 239 -9.48 -5.46 1.90
CA SER A 239 -8.07 -5.12 1.72
C SER A 239 -7.51 -5.46 0.34
N LEU A 240 -7.92 -6.60 -0.24
CA LEU A 240 -7.59 -6.97 -1.61
C LEU A 240 -8.26 -6.02 -2.60
N GLY A 241 -9.52 -5.62 -2.33
CA GLY A 241 -10.22 -4.61 -3.11
C GLY A 241 -9.48 -3.28 -3.11
N LEU A 242 -9.06 -2.79 -1.93
CA LEU A 242 -8.25 -1.57 -1.79
C LEU A 242 -6.88 -1.68 -2.49
N GLY A 243 -6.19 -2.80 -2.31
CA GLY A 243 -4.89 -3.03 -2.94
C GLY A 243 -5.00 -3.06 -4.46
N PHE A 244 -5.99 -3.80 -4.98
CA PHE A 244 -6.25 -3.92 -6.41
C PHE A 244 -6.67 -2.59 -7.04
N SER A 245 -7.56 -1.83 -6.40
CA SER A 245 -7.98 -0.53 -6.90
C SER A 245 -6.82 0.47 -6.92
N LEU A 246 -5.97 0.51 -5.88
CA LEU A 246 -4.76 1.34 -5.89
C LEU A 246 -3.80 0.93 -7.01
N LEU A 247 -3.60 -0.36 -7.25
CA LEU A 247 -2.80 -0.81 -8.39
C LEU A 247 -3.44 -0.44 -9.73
N ALA A 248 -4.77 -0.50 -9.84
CA ALA A 248 -5.50 -0.09 -11.04
C ALA A 248 -5.42 1.42 -11.29
N MET A 249 -5.16 2.23 -10.26
CA MET A 249 -4.86 3.66 -10.41
C MET A 249 -3.48 3.94 -11.01
N MET A 250 -2.60 2.94 -11.15
CA MET A 250 -1.29 3.14 -11.79
C MET A 250 -1.44 3.46 -13.28
N ASP A 251 -0.83 4.57 -13.68
CA ASP A 251 -0.86 5.15 -15.02
C ASP A 251 0.54 5.09 -15.66
N TRP A 252 0.63 4.51 -16.86
CA TRP A 252 1.86 4.49 -17.67
C TRP A 252 2.36 5.86 -18.13
N THR A 253 1.49 6.87 -18.27
CA THR A 253 1.87 8.23 -18.68
C THR A 253 2.58 9.00 -17.57
N LYS A 254 2.34 8.61 -16.31
CA LYS A 254 2.91 9.24 -15.11
C LYS A 254 3.80 8.24 -14.35
N PRO A 255 4.98 7.88 -14.90
CA PRO A 255 5.80 6.80 -14.37
C PRO A 255 6.27 7.07 -12.94
N ILE A 256 6.53 8.33 -12.57
CA ILE A 256 6.97 8.70 -11.22
C ILE A 256 5.87 8.44 -10.19
N LEU A 257 4.64 8.89 -10.46
CA LEU A 257 3.50 8.74 -9.56
C LEU A 257 3.10 7.26 -9.42
N SER A 258 3.08 6.53 -10.52
CA SER A 258 2.76 5.09 -10.53
C SER A 258 3.81 4.27 -9.80
N ASN A 259 5.09 4.65 -9.90
CA ASN A 259 6.15 3.99 -9.16
C ASN A 259 6.06 4.30 -7.66
N LEU A 260 5.76 5.55 -7.29
CA LEU A 260 5.50 5.92 -5.90
C LEU A 260 4.34 5.11 -5.32
N LEU A 261 3.24 4.99 -6.07
CA LEU A 261 2.06 4.22 -5.68
C LEU A 261 2.40 2.74 -5.50
N TYR A 262 3.11 2.14 -6.46
CA TYR A 262 3.53 0.74 -6.40
C TYR A 262 4.41 0.45 -5.17
N VAL A 263 5.35 1.34 -4.89
CA VAL A 263 6.29 1.21 -3.77
C VAL A 263 5.62 1.46 -2.43
N SER A 264 4.68 2.41 -2.36
CA SER A 264 4.00 2.76 -1.11
C SER A 264 2.78 1.88 -0.82
N ALA A 265 2.16 1.24 -1.82
CA ALA A 265 0.93 0.48 -1.67
C ALA A 265 1.03 -0.65 -0.61
N PRO A 266 2.09 -1.48 -0.55
CA PRO A 266 2.23 -2.48 0.52
C PRO A 266 2.33 -1.82 1.91
N LEU A 267 3.04 -0.70 2.01
CA LEU A 267 3.22 0.00 3.27
C LEU A 267 1.92 0.70 3.72
N ALA A 268 1.17 1.27 2.77
CA ALA A 268 -0.14 1.85 3.00
C ALA A 268 -1.15 0.78 3.44
N PHE A 269 -1.11 -0.40 2.81
CA PHE A 269 -1.92 -1.56 3.18
C PHE A 269 -1.65 -2.01 4.63
N LEU A 270 -0.37 -2.20 4.99
CA LEU A 270 0.02 -2.59 6.35
C LEU A 270 -0.34 -1.49 7.36
N SER A 271 -0.08 -0.23 7.01
CA SER A 271 -0.39 0.91 7.88
C SER A 271 -1.89 1.04 8.14
N TYR A 272 -2.72 0.85 7.11
CA TYR A 272 -4.16 0.93 7.22
C TYR A 272 -4.72 -0.05 8.26
N PHE A 273 -4.35 -1.33 8.18
CA PHE A 273 -4.82 -2.32 9.15
C PHE A 273 -4.34 -2.03 10.56
N ALA A 274 -3.06 -1.69 10.71
CA ALA A 274 -2.48 -1.39 12.01
C ALA A 274 -3.09 -0.15 12.66
N LEU A 275 -3.40 0.89 11.87
CA LEU A 275 -4.05 2.11 12.36
C LEU A 275 -5.50 1.86 12.75
N VAL A 276 -6.28 1.17 11.89
CA VAL A 276 -7.68 0.87 12.20
C VAL A 276 -7.76 -0.03 13.44
N GLU A 277 -6.89 -1.02 13.55
CA GLU A 277 -6.86 -1.92 14.69
C GLU A 277 -6.31 -1.24 15.96
N GLY A 278 -5.23 -0.46 15.86
CA GLY A 278 -4.65 0.26 17.00
C GLY A 278 -5.55 1.36 17.55
N LEU A 279 -6.23 2.12 16.68
CA LEU A 279 -7.18 3.16 17.11
C LEU A 279 -8.56 2.58 17.43
N GLY A 280 -8.96 1.53 16.73
CA GLY A 280 -10.31 0.95 16.78
C GLY A 280 -10.47 -0.26 17.69
N PHE A 281 -9.37 -0.80 18.20
CA PHE A 281 -9.27 -2.06 18.97
C PHE A 281 -9.77 -3.31 18.23
N SER A 282 -10.10 -3.16 16.95
CA SER A 282 -10.61 -4.19 16.07
C SER A 282 -10.64 -3.68 14.63
N THR A 283 -10.88 -4.57 13.69
CA THR A 283 -11.01 -4.30 12.26
C THR A 283 -12.49 -4.18 11.85
N PRO A 284 -12.79 -3.62 10.66
CA PRO A 284 -14.17 -3.45 10.19
C PRO A 284 -14.98 -4.75 10.17
N GLY A 285 -14.41 -5.85 9.66
CA GLY A 285 -15.04 -7.16 9.65
C GLY A 285 -15.26 -7.71 11.06
N LYS A 286 -14.29 -7.52 11.96
CA LYS A 286 -14.46 -7.90 13.37
C LYS A 286 -15.59 -7.13 14.05
N TRP A 287 -15.83 -5.86 13.73
CA TRP A 287 -16.98 -5.12 14.28
C TRP A 287 -18.32 -5.70 13.85
N ILE A 288 -18.45 -6.09 12.57
CA ILE A 288 -19.68 -6.70 12.04
C ILE A 288 -20.03 -7.98 12.81
N PHE A 289 -19.03 -8.80 13.14
CA PHE A 289 -19.22 -10.04 13.88
C PHE A 289 -19.14 -9.90 15.42
N SER A 290 -19.14 -8.68 15.93
CA SER A 290 -19.08 -8.35 17.36
C SER A 290 -17.84 -8.92 18.07
N LEU A 291 -16.69 -8.79 17.41
CA LEU A 291 -15.38 -9.22 17.89
C LEU A 291 -14.53 -8.01 18.29
N ARG A 292 -13.84 -8.13 19.41
CA ARG A 292 -12.87 -7.14 19.90
C ARG A 292 -11.55 -7.83 20.23
N VAL A 293 -10.44 -7.14 19.98
CA VAL A 293 -9.12 -7.62 20.38
C VAL A 293 -8.68 -6.89 21.64
N LEU A 294 -8.18 -7.68 22.60
CA LEU A 294 -7.61 -7.21 23.85
C LEU A 294 -6.23 -7.81 24.05
N SER A 295 -5.42 -7.20 24.91
CA SER A 295 -4.22 -7.82 25.48
C SER A 295 -4.61 -9.08 26.27
N GLU A 296 -3.65 -9.98 26.51
CA GLU A 296 -3.88 -11.13 27.40
C GLU A 296 -4.32 -10.71 28.80
N GLU A 297 -3.96 -9.51 29.24
CA GLU A 297 -4.33 -8.92 30.52
C GLU A 297 -5.74 -8.27 30.53
N GLY A 298 -6.46 -8.34 29.41
CA GLY A 298 -7.80 -7.74 29.27
C GLY A 298 -7.79 -6.23 28.97
N GLU A 299 -6.62 -5.69 28.64
CA GLU A 299 -6.39 -4.29 28.30
C GLU A 299 -6.66 -4.00 26.82
N ASN A 300 -6.89 -2.73 26.47
CA ASN A 300 -6.98 -2.34 25.07
C ASN A 300 -5.61 -2.49 24.39
N ILE A 301 -5.63 -2.92 23.13
CA ILE A 301 -4.39 -3.09 22.37
C ILE A 301 -3.73 -1.74 22.03
N HIS A 302 -2.41 -1.76 21.98
CA HIS A 302 -1.60 -0.61 21.57
C HIS A 302 -1.31 -0.63 20.06
N LEU A 303 -0.90 0.52 19.51
CA LEU A 303 -0.51 0.61 18.09
C LEU A 303 0.63 -0.34 17.74
N SER A 304 1.60 -0.51 18.63
CA SER A 304 2.74 -1.42 18.43
C SER A 304 2.31 -2.90 18.40
N GLN A 305 1.36 -3.29 19.26
CA GLN A 305 0.76 -4.63 19.21
C GLN A 305 -0.06 -4.85 17.93
N ALA A 306 -0.81 -3.84 17.47
CA ALA A 306 -1.54 -3.91 16.22
C ALA A 306 -0.61 -4.04 15.00
N LEU A 307 0.49 -3.29 14.98
CA LEU A 307 1.54 -3.40 13.96
C LEU A 307 2.20 -4.77 13.95
N LEU A 308 2.55 -5.32 15.13
CA LEU A 308 3.08 -6.68 15.25
C LEU A 308 2.12 -7.69 14.63
N ARG A 309 0.84 -7.61 14.94
CA ARG A 309 -0.16 -8.53 14.37
C ARG A 309 -0.27 -8.40 12.87
N THR A 310 -0.22 -7.16 12.37
CA THR A 310 -0.31 -6.85 10.95
C THR A 310 0.88 -7.40 10.16
N LEU A 311 2.09 -7.32 10.73
CA LEU A 311 3.31 -7.86 10.13
C LEU A 311 3.24 -9.38 9.91
N PHE A 312 2.60 -10.12 10.82
CA PHE A 312 2.48 -11.57 10.75
C PHE A 312 1.28 -12.04 9.91
N ILE A 313 0.47 -11.13 9.34
CA ILE A 313 -0.69 -11.49 8.51
C ILE A 313 -0.34 -12.45 7.35
N PRO A 314 0.73 -12.24 6.56
CA PRO A 314 1.07 -13.16 5.47
C PRO A 314 1.28 -14.59 5.94
N LEU A 315 1.90 -14.77 7.12
CA LEU A 315 2.10 -16.08 7.73
C LEU A 315 0.81 -16.63 8.34
N ASP A 316 -0.01 -15.77 8.95
CA ASP A 316 -1.30 -16.13 9.52
C ASP A 316 -2.35 -16.53 8.47
N LEU A 317 -2.24 -16.02 7.24
CA LEU A 317 -3.07 -16.44 6.10
C LEU A 317 -2.83 -17.90 5.73
N ILE A 318 -1.58 -18.38 5.86
CA ILE A 318 -1.20 -19.75 5.52
C ILE A 318 -1.46 -20.69 6.70
N LEU A 319 -0.99 -20.33 7.91
CA LEU A 319 -0.96 -21.22 9.07
C LEU A 319 -1.84 -20.76 10.24
N GLY A 320 -2.16 -19.47 10.31
CA GLY A 320 -2.71 -18.84 11.52
C GLY A 320 -4.07 -19.38 11.91
N TYR A 321 -4.97 -19.62 10.95
CA TYR A 321 -6.29 -20.18 11.26
C TYR A 321 -6.22 -21.63 11.77
N GLY A 322 -5.33 -22.44 11.22
CA GLY A 322 -5.04 -23.78 11.74
C GLY A 322 -4.48 -23.72 13.16
N LEU A 323 -3.50 -22.85 13.40
CA LEU A 323 -2.92 -22.66 14.75
C LEU A 323 -3.96 -22.17 15.77
N SER A 324 -4.90 -21.34 15.33
CA SER A 324 -5.99 -20.87 16.19
C SER A 324 -6.99 -21.96 16.58
N ALA A 325 -7.04 -23.07 15.85
CA ALA A 325 -7.86 -24.22 16.21
C ALA A 325 -7.15 -25.12 17.25
N VAL A 326 -5.83 -25.23 17.15
CA VAL A 326 -5.01 -26.12 18.01
C VAL A 326 -4.65 -25.46 19.34
N THR A 327 -4.42 -24.14 19.36
CA THR A 327 -4.00 -23.45 20.58
C THR A 327 -5.12 -23.40 21.64
N PRO A 328 -4.82 -23.66 22.93
CA PRO A 328 -5.83 -23.62 24.02
C PRO A 328 -6.51 -22.25 24.18
N ARG A 329 -5.78 -21.19 23.81
CA ARG A 329 -6.26 -19.80 23.80
C ARG A 329 -6.86 -19.39 22.45
N ARG A 330 -6.91 -20.28 21.46
CA ARG A 330 -7.35 -19.97 20.10
C ARG A 330 -6.62 -18.76 19.52
N GLN A 331 -5.31 -18.66 19.66
CA GLN A 331 -4.50 -17.55 19.16
C GLN A 331 -3.85 -17.93 17.82
N ARG A 332 -3.72 -16.94 16.91
CA ARG A 332 -2.92 -17.04 15.68
C ARG A 332 -1.46 -16.70 15.97
N LEU A 333 -0.53 -16.87 15.02
CA LEU A 333 0.88 -16.54 15.24
C LEU A 333 1.05 -15.06 15.60
N GLY A 334 0.38 -14.16 14.88
CA GLY A 334 0.41 -12.73 15.18
C GLY A 334 -0.19 -12.41 16.56
N ASP A 335 -1.25 -13.11 16.96
CA ASP A 335 -1.87 -12.93 18.28
C ASP A 335 -0.93 -13.39 19.41
N LEU A 336 -0.18 -14.49 19.22
CA LEU A 336 0.82 -14.99 20.17
C LEU A 336 2.01 -14.02 20.33
N VAL A 337 2.58 -13.56 19.22
CA VAL A 337 3.74 -12.66 19.24
C VAL A 337 3.40 -11.31 19.87
N ALA A 338 2.20 -10.80 19.60
CA ALA A 338 1.74 -9.53 20.17
C ALA A 338 1.12 -9.65 21.58
N ARG A 339 1.00 -10.87 22.12
CA ARG A 339 0.31 -11.17 23.39
C ARG A 339 -1.11 -10.59 23.43
N THR A 340 -1.90 -10.93 22.42
CA THR A 340 -3.29 -10.48 22.27
C THR A 340 -4.25 -11.63 22.07
N GLN A 341 -5.54 -11.39 22.32
CA GLN A 341 -6.59 -12.37 22.15
C GLN A 341 -7.89 -11.73 21.66
N VAL A 342 -8.68 -12.51 20.92
CA VAL A 342 -9.95 -12.05 20.32
C VAL A 342 -11.13 -12.59 21.13
N TYR A 343 -11.95 -11.66 21.61
CA TYR A 343 -13.12 -11.96 22.42
C TYR A 343 -14.42 -11.55 21.71
N PHE A 344 -15.49 -12.28 22.01
CA PHE A 344 -16.84 -11.95 21.58
C PHE A 344 -17.47 -10.97 22.59
N VAL A 345 -17.87 -9.80 22.12
CA VAL A 345 -18.48 -8.75 22.94
C VAL A 345 -19.82 -8.37 22.31
N PRO A 346 -20.98 -8.76 22.87
CA PRO A 346 -22.28 -8.59 22.20
C PRO A 346 -22.72 -7.12 22.04
N LYS A 347 -22.22 -6.20 22.86
CA LYS A 347 -22.50 -4.76 22.77
C LYS A 347 -21.22 -3.97 22.51
N ILE A 348 -20.70 -4.04 21.28
CA ILE A 348 -19.65 -3.11 20.86
C ILE A 348 -20.32 -1.83 20.38
N LYS A 349 -19.99 -0.67 20.98
CA LYS A 349 -20.16 0.61 20.29
C LYS A 349 -19.20 0.57 19.09
N ALA A 350 -19.66 -0.01 17.98
CA ALA A 350 -18.87 -0.08 16.76
C ALA A 350 -18.45 1.35 16.44
N LYS A 351 -17.16 1.57 16.15
CA LYS A 351 -16.70 2.85 15.62
C LYS A 351 -17.16 2.95 14.17
N LYS A 352 -18.48 3.09 13.98
CA LYS A 352 -19.15 3.12 12.67
C LYS A 352 -18.45 4.11 11.74
N ALA A 353 -17.96 5.24 12.26
CA ALA A 353 -17.14 6.20 11.54
C ALA A 353 -15.90 5.58 10.86
N LEU A 354 -15.11 4.74 11.55
CA LEU A 354 -13.94 4.08 10.97
C LEU A 354 -14.32 3.01 9.94
N ALA A 355 -15.43 2.29 10.15
CA ALA A 355 -15.94 1.31 9.18
C ALA A 355 -16.42 2.01 7.90
N ILE A 356 -17.18 3.10 8.05
CA ILE A 356 -17.64 3.93 6.95
C ILE A 356 -16.44 4.55 6.23
N LEU A 357 -15.43 5.03 6.96
CA LEU A 357 -14.18 5.55 6.38
C LEU A 357 -13.48 4.49 5.54
N SER A 358 -13.36 3.26 6.04
CA SER A 358 -12.74 2.17 5.27
C SER A 358 -13.47 1.85 3.98
N LEU A 359 -14.80 1.83 4.03
CA LEU A 359 -15.64 1.60 2.86
C LEU A 359 -15.57 2.78 1.89
N ALA A 360 -15.55 4.02 2.41
CA ALA A 360 -15.41 5.23 1.60
C ALA A 360 -14.06 5.27 0.89
N LEU A 361 -12.96 4.89 1.56
CA LEU A 361 -11.64 4.77 0.93
C LEU A 361 -11.64 3.71 -0.19
N LEU A 362 -12.31 2.57 0.02
CA LEU A 362 -12.48 1.55 -1.02
C LEU A 362 -13.24 2.12 -2.21
N ILE A 363 -14.41 2.72 -1.99
CA ILE A 363 -15.23 3.30 -3.06
C ILE A 363 -14.47 4.39 -3.81
N LEU A 364 -13.79 5.29 -3.10
CA LEU A 364 -13.00 6.36 -3.70
C LEU A 364 -11.85 5.80 -4.56
N SER A 365 -11.15 4.78 -4.06
CA SER A 365 -10.07 4.14 -4.81
C SER A 365 -10.58 3.40 -6.06
N ILE A 366 -11.74 2.74 -5.98
CA ILE A 366 -12.39 2.10 -7.13
C ILE A 366 -12.83 3.16 -8.14
N PHE A 367 -13.42 4.26 -7.68
CA PHE A 367 -13.82 5.36 -8.54
C PHE A 367 -12.60 5.97 -9.26
N GLY A 368 -11.52 6.26 -8.52
CA GLY A 368 -10.27 6.74 -9.10
C GLY A 368 -9.67 5.77 -10.12
N ALA A 369 -9.69 4.47 -9.83
CA ALA A 369 -9.27 3.42 -10.76
C ALA A 369 -10.13 3.37 -12.02
N SER A 370 -11.45 3.54 -11.86
CA SER A 370 -12.41 3.53 -12.97
C SER A 370 -12.15 4.69 -13.94
N GLN A 371 -11.89 5.89 -13.41
CA GLN A 371 -11.61 7.09 -14.20
C GLN A 371 -10.27 7.05 -14.93
N ASN A 372 -9.33 6.20 -14.50
CA ASN A 372 -8.05 6.07 -15.16
C ASN A 372 -8.18 5.32 -16.50
N GLN A 373 -8.24 6.06 -17.60
CA GLN A 373 -8.25 5.52 -18.97
C GLN A 373 -6.90 4.90 -19.36
N HIS A 374 -5.82 5.33 -18.71
CA HIS A 374 -4.44 4.95 -18.99
C HIS A 374 -3.90 3.93 -17.96
N SER A 375 -4.80 3.15 -17.37
CA SER A 375 -4.46 2.15 -16.37
C SER A 375 -3.59 1.03 -16.96
N LEU A 376 -2.47 0.72 -16.29
CA LEU A 376 -1.61 -0.42 -16.64
C LEU A 376 -2.36 -1.74 -16.59
N ILE A 377 -3.27 -1.91 -15.62
CA ILE A 377 -4.07 -3.13 -15.44
C ILE A 377 -5.06 -3.29 -16.59
N LYS A 378 -5.81 -2.23 -16.95
CA LYS A 378 -6.76 -2.28 -18.08
C LYS A 378 -6.06 -2.65 -19.38
N ARG A 379 -4.86 -2.09 -19.62
CA ARG A 379 -4.04 -2.42 -20.79
C ARG A 379 -3.56 -3.87 -20.81
N TYR A 380 -3.06 -4.39 -19.68
CA TYR A 380 -2.52 -5.76 -19.60
C TYR A 380 -3.62 -6.81 -19.77
N PHE A 381 -4.77 -6.60 -19.13
CA PHE A 381 -5.91 -7.52 -19.19
C PHE A 381 -6.88 -7.23 -20.35
N LYS A 382 -6.60 -6.22 -21.18
CA LYS A 382 -7.46 -5.75 -22.28
C LYS A 382 -8.92 -5.53 -21.83
N ILE A 383 -9.14 -4.98 -20.64
CA ILE A 383 -10.47 -4.91 -20.00
C ILE A 383 -11.46 -4.11 -20.86
N ASP A 384 -11.00 -3.06 -21.53
CA ASP A 384 -11.86 -2.20 -22.37
C ASP A 384 -12.51 -3.00 -23.52
N SER A 385 -11.81 -4.00 -24.07
CA SER A 385 -12.36 -4.88 -25.11
C SER A 385 -13.52 -5.77 -24.62
N TYR A 386 -13.54 -6.13 -23.33
CA TYR A 386 -14.65 -6.91 -22.75
C TYR A 386 -15.89 -6.04 -22.49
N TRP A 387 -15.72 -4.76 -22.17
CA TRP A 387 -16.84 -3.84 -21.99
C TRP A 387 -17.50 -3.50 -23.32
N GLU A 388 -16.71 -3.34 -24.38
CA GLU A 388 -17.20 -3.18 -25.76
C GLU A 388 -17.97 -4.43 -26.26
N LEU A 389 -17.51 -5.64 -25.94
CA LEU A 389 -18.21 -6.88 -26.25
C LEU A 389 -19.58 -7.02 -25.53
N ASN A 390 -19.69 -6.56 -24.28
CA ASN A 390 -20.96 -6.56 -23.55
C ASN A 390 -21.95 -5.50 -24.07
N GLN A 391 -21.44 -4.36 -24.54
CA GLN A 391 -22.27 -3.35 -25.22
C GLN A 391 -22.82 -3.90 -26.54
N LEU A 392 -22.01 -4.67 -27.29
CA LEU A 392 -22.47 -5.36 -28.51
C LEU A 392 -23.58 -6.38 -28.21
N TRP A 393 -23.48 -7.17 -27.15
CA TRP A 393 -24.54 -8.13 -26.76
C TRP A 393 -25.86 -7.45 -26.37
N LEU A 394 -25.79 -6.31 -25.65
CA LEU A 394 -26.97 -5.50 -25.32
C LEU A 394 -27.61 -4.86 -26.57
N VAL A 395 -26.79 -4.42 -27.53
CA VAL A 395 -27.25 -3.89 -28.82
C VAL A 395 -27.85 -5.00 -29.70
N GLU A 396 -27.34 -6.23 -29.64
CA GLU A 396 -27.89 -7.40 -30.34
C GLU A 396 -29.30 -7.75 -29.82
N LEU A 397 -29.49 -7.72 -28.49
CA LEU A 397 -30.80 -7.92 -27.83
C LEU A 397 -31.81 -6.82 -28.17
N LEU A 398 -31.36 -5.57 -28.28
CA LEU A 398 -32.19 -4.45 -28.72
C LEU A 398 -32.53 -4.54 -30.22
N LYS A 399 -31.59 -4.99 -31.06
CA LYS A 399 -31.81 -5.29 -32.48
C LYS A 399 -32.81 -6.43 -32.70
N GLU A 400 -32.87 -7.42 -31.80
CA GLU A 400 -33.87 -8.49 -31.86
C GLU A 400 -35.30 -7.99 -31.60
N LYS A 401 -35.44 -6.98 -30.72
CA LYS A 401 -36.70 -6.24 -30.51
C LYS A 401 -37.06 -5.39 -31.74
N ASP A 402 -36.10 -4.69 -32.33
CA ASP A 402 -36.33 -3.84 -33.51
C ASP A 402 -36.59 -4.65 -34.79
N LYS A 403 -36.02 -5.86 -34.93
CA LYS A 403 -36.31 -6.79 -36.05
C LYS A 403 -37.77 -7.24 -36.08
N LYS A 404 -38.46 -7.27 -34.93
CA LYS A 404 -39.91 -7.54 -34.89
C LYS A 404 -40.74 -6.35 -35.38
N ILE A 405 -40.20 -5.13 -35.25
CA ILE A 405 -40.86 -3.88 -35.65
C ILE A 405 -40.56 -3.54 -37.12
N SER A 406 -39.38 -3.88 -37.64
CA SER A 406 -38.97 -3.54 -39.02
C SER A 406 -39.49 -4.47 -40.11
N LYS A 407 -40.20 -5.57 -39.80
CA LYS A 407 -40.85 -6.44 -40.80
C LYS A 407 -41.99 -5.76 -41.57
N GLN A 408 -42.31 -4.51 -41.26
CA GLN A 408 -43.47 -3.79 -41.81
C GLN A 408 -43.14 -2.65 -42.77
N ALA A 409 -41.88 -2.44 -43.16
CA ALA A 409 -41.52 -1.42 -44.15
C ALA A 409 -40.55 -1.99 -45.19
N SER A 410 -41.08 -2.28 -46.38
CA SER A 410 -40.32 -2.74 -47.55
C SER A 410 -40.43 -1.73 -48.68
N SER A 411 -39.29 -1.34 -49.28
CA SER A 411 -39.19 -0.79 -50.64
C SER A 411 -37.70 -0.70 -51.07
N PRO A 412 -37.39 -0.59 -52.38
CA PRO A 412 -36.95 -1.68 -53.24
C PRO A 412 -35.43 -1.75 -53.40
N LYS A 413 -34.86 -2.96 -53.34
CA LYS A 413 -33.44 -3.24 -53.59
C LYS A 413 -33.22 -3.62 -55.05
N GLN A 414 -32.40 -2.87 -55.77
CA GLN A 414 -31.95 -3.22 -57.12
C GLN A 414 -30.90 -4.34 -57.04
N THR A 415 -31.15 -5.43 -57.75
CA THR A 415 -30.21 -6.52 -58.01
C THR A 415 -29.86 -6.49 -59.49
N LEU A 416 -28.58 -6.55 -59.83
CA LEU A 416 -28.10 -6.71 -61.20
C LEU A 416 -27.42 -8.07 -61.30
N PRO A 417 -27.83 -8.97 -62.22
CA PRO A 417 -27.14 -10.23 -62.45
C PRO A 417 -25.99 -10.01 -63.43
N LEU A 418 -24.77 -10.40 -63.07
CA LEU A 418 -23.68 -10.57 -64.03
C LEU A 418 -22.91 -11.85 -63.73
N GLY A 419 -22.84 -12.73 -64.74
CA GLY A 419 -22.29 -14.07 -64.65
C GLY A 419 -20.81 -14.17 -64.28
N SER A 420 -20.47 -15.38 -63.85
CA SER A 420 -19.18 -16.02 -63.48
C SER A 420 -18.58 -15.79 -62.09
N TYR A 421 -19.07 -14.80 -61.32
CA TYR A 421 -19.05 -14.75 -59.85
C TYR A 421 -20.15 -13.80 -59.40
N GLU A 422 -21.04 -14.23 -58.53
CA GLU A 422 -22.05 -13.33 -57.99
C GLU A 422 -21.45 -12.62 -56.76
N LEU A 423 -20.97 -11.39 -56.96
CA LEU A 423 -20.85 -10.44 -55.85
C LEU A 423 -22.28 -10.10 -55.43
N GLY A 424 -22.59 -10.27 -54.15
CA GLY A 424 -23.86 -9.91 -53.54
C GLY A 424 -23.98 -8.41 -53.33
N GLU A 425 -24.48 -8.01 -52.16
CA GLU A 425 -24.61 -6.59 -51.82
C GLU A 425 -23.23 -5.97 -51.51
N TYR A 426 -23.00 -4.74 -51.97
CA TYR A 426 -21.85 -3.93 -51.58
C TYR A 426 -22.31 -2.54 -51.13
N PHE A 427 -21.68 -2.00 -50.09
CA PHE A 427 -21.97 -0.66 -49.58
C PHE A 427 -20.79 -0.03 -48.85
N LEU A 428 -20.79 1.29 -48.77
CA LEU A 428 -19.89 2.07 -47.93
C LEU A 428 -20.59 2.44 -46.61
N SER A 429 -19.86 2.33 -45.52
CA SER A 429 -20.33 2.69 -44.17
C SER A 429 -19.25 3.40 -43.37
N THR A 430 -19.67 4.14 -42.34
CA THR A 430 -18.78 4.86 -41.41
C THR A 430 -18.55 4.07 -40.13
N SER A 431 -17.50 4.46 -39.37
CA SER A 431 -17.18 3.85 -38.06
C SER A 431 -18.31 3.83 -37.04
N SER A 432 -19.33 4.70 -37.16
CA SER A 432 -20.45 4.74 -36.22
C SER A 432 -21.44 3.58 -36.35
N ASP A 433 -21.59 2.97 -37.55
CA ASP A 433 -22.43 1.78 -37.75
C ASP A 433 -21.98 1.01 -39.01
N PRO A 434 -20.92 0.18 -38.94
CA PRO A 434 -20.26 -0.44 -40.09
C PRO A 434 -21.09 -1.52 -40.82
N LEU A 435 -22.29 -1.81 -40.33
CA LEU A 435 -23.19 -2.83 -40.88
C LEU A 435 -24.45 -2.24 -41.52
N LYS A 436 -24.60 -0.91 -41.54
CA LYS A 436 -25.70 -0.24 -42.26
C LYS A 436 -25.14 0.56 -43.45
N PRO A 437 -25.74 0.43 -44.64
CA PRO A 437 -25.41 1.30 -45.77
C PRO A 437 -25.77 2.74 -45.42
N GLN A 438 -24.83 3.67 -45.61
CA GLN A 438 -25.12 5.09 -45.40
C GLN A 438 -25.93 5.61 -46.60
N SER A 439 -27.18 6.02 -46.37
CA SER A 439 -28.15 6.30 -47.45
C SER A 439 -27.82 7.51 -48.32
N ASN A 440 -26.94 8.42 -47.88
CA ASN A 440 -26.76 9.74 -48.51
C ASN A 440 -25.36 9.98 -49.10
N GLY A 441 -24.44 9.00 -49.07
CA GLY A 441 -23.13 9.10 -49.74
C GLY A 441 -22.21 10.24 -49.27
N ASN A 442 -22.49 10.85 -48.12
CA ASN A 442 -21.72 11.97 -47.55
C ASN A 442 -20.80 11.46 -46.44
N PHE A 443 -19.50 11.71 -46.59
CA PHE A 443 -18.43 11.27 -45.67
C PHE A 443 -17.61 12.47 -45.19
N TYR A 444 -17.04 12.44 -43.99
CA TYR A 444 -16.22 13.55 -43.50
C TYR A 444 -14.72 13.26 -43.60
N SER A 445 -13.92 14.30 -43.86
CA SER A 445 -12.46 14.23 -43.81
C SER A 445 -11.98 13.77 -42.42
N GLY A 446 -11.05 12.80 -42.37
CA GLY A 446 -10.53 12.21 -41.13
C GLY A 446 -11.30 11.00 -40.57
N GLU A 447 -12.49 10.68 -41.11
CA GLU A 447 -13.30 9.52 -40.68
C GLU A 447 -12.76 8.19 -41.24
N TRP A 448 -13.05 7.11 -40.52
CA TRP A 448 -12.85 5.74 -40.99
C TRP A 448 -14.02 5.31 -41.87
N LEU A 449 -13.68 4.88 -43.08
CA LEU A 449 -14.61 4.34 -44.06
C LEU A 449 -14.41 2.83 -44.20
N PHE A 450 -15.54 2.13 -44.35
CA PHE A 450 -15.58 0.69 -44.56
C PHE A 450 -16.26 0.42 -45.88
N PHE A 451 -15.53 -0.19 -46.81
CA PHE A 451 -16.09 -0.78 -48.01
C PHE A 451 -16.43 -2.24 -47.71
N VAL A 452 -17.72 -2.57 -47.68
CA VAL A 452 -18.23 -3.90 -47.38
C VAL A 452 -18.75 -4.53 -48.65
N TRP A 453 -18.37 -5.77 -48.91
CA TRP A 453 -18.90 -6.57 -50.01
C TRP A 453 -19.25 -7.97 -49.55
N GLU A 454 -20.24 -8.55 -50.21
CA GLU A 454 -20.60 -9.95 -50.08
C GLU A 454 -20.16 -10.72 -51.32
N SER A 455 -19.53 -11.86 -51.13
CA SER A 455 -19.21 -12.80 -52.20
C SER A 455 -20.00 -14.09 -52.02
N LEU A 456 -20.61 -14.56 -53.10
CA LEU A 456 -21.28 -15.86 -53.14
C LEU A 456 -20.26 -16.95 -53.49
N SER A 457 -20.45 -18.15 -52.94
CA SER A 457 -19.63 -19.37 -53.07
C SER A 457 -18.27 -19.38 -52.37
N HIS A 458 -17.44 -18.35 -52.49
CA HIS A 458 -16.08 -18.33 -51.93
C HIS A 458 -15.66 -16.90 -51.54
N PRO A 459 -14.77 -16.73 -50.54
CA PRO A 459 -14.25 -15.41 -50.16
C PRO A 459 -13.28 -14.85 -51.21
N VAL A 460 -13.54 -13.64 -51.69
CA VAL A 460 -12.70 -12.98 -52.72
C VAL A 460 -12.25 -11.59 -52.24
N LYS A 461 -10.93 -11.35 -52.25
CA LYS A 461 -10.35 -10.05 -51.93
C LYS A 461 -10.13 -9.19 -53.18
N PRO A 462 -10.32 -7.86 -53.12
CA PRO A 462 -10.01 -6.97 -54.23
C PRO A 462 -8.50 -6.91 -54.48
N ILE A 463 -8.11 -6.82 -55.76
CA ILE A 463 -6.72 -6.62 -56.22
C ILE A 463 -6.27 -5.20 -55.91
N SER A 464 -7.16 -4.22 -56.13
CA SER A 464 -6.88 -2.81 -55.86
C SER A 464 -8.16 -2.09 -55.46
N PHE A 465 -8.03 -1.15 -54.53
CA PHE A 465 -9.08 -0.21 -54.16
C PHE A 465 -8.49 1.20 -54.18
N GLU A 466 -9.10 2.11 -54.94
CA GLU A 466 -8.60 3.47 -55.12
C GLU A 466 -9.75 4.48 -55.08
N ILE A 467 -9.46 5.68 -54.54
CA ILE A 467 -10.36 6.82 -54.59
C ILE A 467 -9.72 7.89 -55.48
N LEU A 468 -10.50 8.38 -56.43
CA LEU A 468 -10.12 9.35 -57.45
C LEU A 468 -10.92 10.63 -57.26
N ASP A 469 -10.23 11.75 -57.37
CA ASP A 469 -10.85 13.08 -57.50
C ASP A 469 -11.43 13.29 -58.91
N GLN A 470 -12.18 14.38 -59.11
CA GLN A 470 -12.80 14.76 -60.40
C GLN A 470 -11.79 14.86 -61.55
N ASN A 471 -10.52 15.11 -61.23
CA ASN A 471 -9.41 15.15 -62.18
C ASN A 471 -8.69 13.78 -62.36
N ASN A 472 -9.30 12.67 -61.93
CA ASN A 472 -8.71 11.31 -61.91
C ASN A 472 -7.39 11.21 -61.14
N LYS A 473 -7.13 12.13 -60.21
CA LYS A 473 -5.97 12.06 -59.32
C LYS A 473 -6.28 11.14 -58.15
N LYS A 474 -5.40 10.15 -57.92
CA LYS A 474 -5.51 9.23 -56.79
C LYS A 474 -5.26 9.96 -55.46
N ILE A 475 -6.18 9.79 -54.52
CA ILE A 475 -6.02 10.27 -53.15
C ILE A 475 -5.16 9.27 -52.38
N ASP A 476 -4.31 9.77 -51.51
CA ASP A 476 -3.56 8.92 -50.59
C ASP A 476 -4.52 8.36 -49.53
N LEU A 477 -4.69 7.04 -49.55
CA LEU A 477 -5.45 6.33 -48.55
C LEU A 477 -4.43 5.92 -47.49
N GLY A 478 -4.69 6.23 -46.22
CA GLY A 478 -3.84 5.77 -45.12
C GLY A 478 -3.78 4.24 -45.03
N GLU A 479 -3.45 3.69 -43.86
CA GLU A 479 -3.38 2.23 -43.71
C GLU A 479 -4.69 1.53 -44.10
N ILE A 480 -4.63 0.73 -45.17
CA ILE A 480 -5.73 -0.11 -45.64
C ILE A 480 -5.67 -1.42 -44.87
N ASN A 481 -6.69 -1.66 -44.04
CA ASN A 481 -6.82 -2.88 -43.25
C ASN A 481 -7.98 -3.73 -43.75
N PHE A 482 -7.74 -5.04 -43.90
CA PHE A 482 -8.76 -6.01 -44.29
C PHE A 482 -9.34 -6.70 -43.05
N SER A 483 -10.67 -6.76 -42.96
CA SER A 483 -11.32 -7.52 -41.90
C SER A 483 -11.17 -9.04 -42.12
N PRO A 484 -11.21 -9.85 -41.06
CA PRO A 484 -11.40 -11.28 -41.21
C PRO A 484 -12.71 -11.58 -41.96
N THR A 485 -12.73 -12.70 -42.68
CA THR A 485 -13.91 -13.14 -43.46
C THR A 485 -15.01 -13.61 -42.50
N GLN A 486 -16.21 -13.06 -42.66
CA GLN A 486 -17.38 -13.48 -41.92
C GLN A 486 -18.23 -14.42 -42.78
N ASP A 487 -18.45 -15.64 -42.31
CA ASP A 487 -19.37 -16.59 -42.95
C ASP A 487 -20.81 -16.28 -42.51
N LEU A 488 -21.68 -16.01 -43.47
CA LEU A 488 -23.11 -15.70 -43.26
C LEU A 488 -24.01 -16.94 -43.43
N GLY A 489 -23.45 -18.10 -43.78
CA GLY A 489 -24.19 -19.29 -44.18
C GLY A 489 -24.83 -19.16 -45.57
N ASN A 490 -25.31 -20.28 -46.13
CA ASN A 490 -25.82 -20.36 -47.51
C ASN A 490 -24.81 -19.88 -48.57
N ASP A 491 -23.55 -20.30 -48.44
CA ASP A 491 -22.46 -19.95 -49.37
C ASP A 491 -22.25 -18.43 -49.55
N ARG A 492 -22.52 -17.63 -48.50
CA ARG A 492 -22.30 -16.18 -48.49
C ARG A 492 -21.18 -15.81 -47.54
N PHE A 493 -20.22 -15.07 -48.05
CA PHE A 493 -19.11 -14.54 -47.27
C PHE A 493 -19.13 -13.02 -47.31
N ARG A 494 -19.00 -12.38 -46.15
CA ARG A 494 -18.88 -10.93 -46.03
C ARG A 494 -17.48 -10.55 -45.62
N GLN A 495 -16.94 -9.55 -46.32
CA GLN A 495 -15.63 -8.98 -46.04
C GLN A 495 -15.72 -7.46 -46.07
N ALA A 496 -14.82 -6.82 -45.33
CA ALA A 496 -14.73 -5.37 -45.29
C ALA A 496 -13.27 -4.91 -45.44
N LEU A 497 -13.12 -3.78 -46.10
CA LEU A 497 -11.87 -3.05 -46.23
C LEU A 497 -12.07 -1.71 -45.51
N SER A 498 -11.28 -1.49 -44.47
CA SER A 498 -11.29 -0.25 -43.70
C SER A 498 -10.10 0.62 -44.10
N PHE A 499 -10.35 1.90 -44.32
CA PHE A 499 -9.32 2.88 -44.63
C PHE A 499 -9.71 4.22 -44.02
N ARG A 500 -8.71 5.07 -43.80
CA ARG A 500 -8.91 6.40 -43.24
C ARG A 500 -8.67 7.46 -44.31
N LEU A 501 -9.60 8.40 -44.43
CA LEU A 501 -9.41 9.60 -45.24
C LEU A 501 -8.44 10.55 -44.53
N ASP A 502 -7.48 11.10 -45.26
CA ASP A 502 -6.56 12.09 -44.69
C ASP A 502 -7.31 13.37 -44.34
N PHE A 503 -6.91 14.03 -43.25
CA PHE A 503 -7.54 15.23 -42.73
C PHE A 503 -7.45 16.41 -43.71
N THR A 504 -6.48 16.39 -44.63
CA THR A 504 -6.27 17.41 -45.66
C THR A 504 -7.11 17.21 -46.92
N THR A 505 -7.99 16.20 -46.96
CA THR A 505 -8.82 15.93 -48.15
C THR A 505 -9.83 17.07 -48.36
N GLU A 506 -9.79 17.68 -49.55
CA GLU A 506 -10.70 18.78 -49.92
C GLU A 506 -12.15 18.31 -50.01
N SER A 507 -13.10 19.20 -49.71
CA SER A 507 -14.52 18.88 -49.85
C SER A 507 -14.93 18.83 -51.33
N GLY A 508 -15.57 17.75 -51.75
CA GLY A 508 -15.83 17.51 -53.16
C GLY A 508 -16.55 16.20 -53.46
N ASN A 509 -16.90 16.01 -54.74
CA ASN A 509 -17.39 14.73 -55.24
C ASN A 509 -16.23 13.89 -55.75
N TYR A 510 -16.16 12.65 -55.32
CA TYR A 510 -15.09 11.69 -55.59
C TYR A 510 -15.67 10.40 -56.15
N TYR A 511 -14.82 9.60 -56.78
CA TYR A 511 -15.18 8.31 -57.36
C TYR A 511 -14.28 7.23 -56.77
N TRP A 512 -14.87 6.13 -56.30
CA TRP A 512 -14.08 4.97 -55.88
C TRP A 512 -14.07 3.92 -57.00
N LYS A 513 -12.97 3.17 -57.08
CA LYS A 513 -12.80 2.06 -58.02
C LYS A 513 -12.20 0.86 -57.30
N ALA A 514 -12.87 -0.28 -57.37
CA ALA A 514 -12.42 -1.55 -56.81
C ALA A 514 -12.26 -2.60 -57.92
N LYS A 515 -11.12 -3.27 -57.96
CA LYS A 515 -10.84 -4.35 -58.92
C LYS A 515 -10.91 -5.71 -58.24
N PHE A 516 -11.63 -6.67 -58.82
CA PHE A 516 -11.70 -8.04 -58.33
C PHE A 516 -11.06 -9.05 -59.31
N PRO A 517 -10.44 -10.14 -58.80
CA PRO A 517 -9.84 -11.20 -59.61
C PRO A 517 -10.91 -12.13 -60.23
N ASP A 518 -10.64 -12.67 -61.42
CA ASP A 518 -11.42 -13.74 -62.06
C ASP A 518 -10.94 -15.16 -61.64
N GLN A 519 -11.66 -16.24 -62.03
CA GLN A 519 -11.40 -17.66 -61.68
C GLN A 519 -10.00 -18.12 -62.05
N LYS A 520 -9.36 -17.44 -63.00
CA LYS A 520 -7.98 -17.71 -63.43
C LYS A 520 -6.95 -16.72 -62.88
N GLY A 521 -7.31 -15.87 -61.91
CA GLY A 521 -6.42 -14.90 -61.29
C GLY A 521 -6.00 -13.73 -62.19
N LYS A 522 -6.72 -13.49 -63.31
CA LYS A 522 -6.53 -12.31 -64.17
C LYS A 522 -7.59 -11.24 -63.89
N GLU A 523 -7.23 -9.98 -64.14
CA GLU A 523 -8.12 -8.82 -63.98
C GLU A 523 -9.32 -8.92 -64.92
N ASP A 524 -10.54 -8.77 -64.42
CA ASP A 524 -11.69 -8.66 -65.33
C ASP A 524 -12.86 -7.79 -64.86
N LYS A 525 -12.96 -7.39 -63.57
CA LYS A 525 -14.13 -6.60 -63.11
C LYS A 525 -13.75 -5.39 -62.26
N ASN A 526 -14.13 -4.21 -62.77
CA ASN A 526 -14.03 -2.91 -62.10
C ASN A 526 -15.42 -2.54 -61.52
N LEU A 527 -15.54 -2.49 -60.20
CA LEU A 527 -16.66 -1.81 -59.54
C LEU A 527 -16.29 -0.34 -59.34
N SER A 528 -17.25 0.54 -59.57
CA SER A 528 -17.08 1.97 -59.30
C SER A 528 -18.35 2.59 -58.75
N GLY A 529 -18.19 3.61 -57.91
CA GLY A 529 -19.31 4.40 -57.40
C GLY A 529 -18.88 5.81 -57.03
N THR A 530 -19.85 6.66 -56.74
CA THR A 530 -19.62 8.04 -56.33
C THR A 530 -19.70 8.18 -54.82
N LEU A 531 -18.90 9.10 -54.28
CA LEU A 531 -18.91 9.46 -52.86
C LEU A 531 -18.68 10.97 -52.73
N LYS A 532 -19.33 11.62 -51.76
CA LYS A 532 -19.18 13.05 -51.50
C LYS A 532 -18.45 13.23 -50.18
N ILE A 533 -17.29 13.87 -50.21
CA ILE A 533 -16.52 14.19 -49.01
C ILE A 533 -16.87 15.62 -48.59
N ILE A 534 -17.31 15.77 -47.35
CA ILE A 534 -17.55 17.03 -46.66
C ILE A 534 -16.29 17.29 -45.82
N GLY A 535 -15.86 18.55 -45.73
CA GLY A 535 -14.66 18.95 -44.98
C GLY A 535 -14.68 18.51 -43.51
N SER A 536 -13.57 18.74 -42.79
CA SER A 536 -13.38 18.23 -41.42
C SER A 536 -14.62 18.45 -40.54
N LYS A 537 -15.07 17.38 -39.90
CA LYS A 537 -16.04 17.44 -38.81
C LYS A 537 -15.31 18.10 -37.62
N GLU A 538 -15.70 19.32 -37.25
CA GLU A 538 -15.23 19.95 -36.00
C GLU A 538 -15.55 19.08 -34.78
#